data_AF-A0AAW2C5G9-F1
#
_entry.id   AF-A0AAW2C5G9-F1
#
_cell.length_a   1.000
_cell.length_b   1.000
_cell.length_c   1.000
_cell.angle_alpha   90.00
_cell.angle_beta   90.00
_cell.angle_gamma   90.00
#
_symmetry.space_group_name_H-M   'P 1'
#
loop_
_entity.id
_entity.type
_entity.pdbx_description
1 polymer ?
#
loop_
_entity_poly.entity_id
_entity_poly.type
_entity_poly.pdbx_seq_one_letter_code
_entity_poly.pdbx_strand_id
1 'polypeptide(L)'
;MATRRSTTSDEIWNGGVACGRQYLVKCISGLVRDACDHNQTIQVKIVDYIGGISSPPSAFNTTMILSNIAFGSITNLATSLSINIEYQLSSKI
;
A
#
# COMPACT_ATOMS: atom_id res chain seq x y z
N MET A 1 -14.61 12.29 4.35
CA MET A 1 -13.78 11.34 5.13
C MET A 1 -12.73 10.77 4.19
N ALA A 2 -11.45 11.02 4.45
CA ALA A 2 -10.38 10.65 3.55
C ALA A 2 -10.11 9.13 3.65
N THR A 3 -10.30 8.37 2.57
CA THR A 3 -10.28 6.90 2.61
C THR A 3 -8.87 6.36 2.32
N ARG A 4 -8.39 5.41 3.15
CA ARG A 4 -7.17 4.63 2.87
C ARG A 4 -7.45 3.63 1.74
N ARG A 5 -6.97 3.95 0.54
CA ARG A 5 -7.16 3.16 -0.68
C ARG A 5 -5.82 2.73 -1.27
N SER A 6 -5.86 1.64 -2.03
CA SER A 6 -4.70 1.10 -2.73
C SER A 6 -5.02 0.54 -4.11
N THR A 7 -4.01 0.57 -4.97
CA THR A 7 -3.99 -0.01 -6.32
C THR A 7 -2.94 -1.12 -6.35
N THR A 8 -3.20 -2.28 -6.96
CA THR A 8 -2.33 -3.47 -6.78
C THR A 8 -1.82 -4.10 -8.07
N SER A 9 -0.71 -4.84 -7.97
CA SER A 9 -0.18 -5.67 -9.05
C SER A 9 -1.18 -6.75 -9.47
N ASP A 10 -0.93 -7.39 -10.61
CA ASP A 10 -1.83 -8.42 -11.15
C ASP A 10 -1.99 -9.61 -10.20
N GLU A 11 -0.89 -10.02 -9.55
CA GLU A 11 -0.87 -11.11 -8.58
C GLU A 11 -1.86 -10.90 -7.42
N ILE A 12 -1.97 -9.67 -6.91
CA ILE A 12 -2.94 -9.35 -5.86
C ILE A 12 -4.30 -9.07 -6.47
N TRP A 13 -4.35 -8.32 -7.59
CA TRP A 13 -5.60 -7.93 -8.25
C TRP A 13 -6.44 -9.15 -8.61
N ASN A 14 -5.79 -10.22 -9.08
CA ASN A 14 -6.37 -11.52 -9.42
C ASN A 14 -7.63 -11.37 -10.30
N GLY A 15 -7.46 -10.74 -11.46
CA GLY A 15 -8.57 -10.48 -12.39
C GLY A 15 -9.72 -9.65 -11.80
N GLY A 16 -9.49 -8.89 -10.74
CA GLY A 16 -10.49 -8.05 -10.07
C GLY A 16 -11.12 -8.66 -8.82
N VAL A 17 -10.78 -9.91 -8.47
CA VAL A 17 -11.29 -10.58 -7.27
C VAL A 17 -10.88 -9.85 -5.98
N ALA A 18 -9.75 -9.13 -6.00
CA ALA A 18 -9.32 -8.33 -4.86
C ALA A 18 -10.04 -6.98 -4.72
N CYS A 19 -10.75 -6.51 -5.76
CA CYS A 19 -11.48 -5.26 -5.69
C CYS A 19 -12.47 -5.29 -4.52
N GLY A 20 -12.38 -4.27 -3.66
CA GLY A 20 -13.22 -4.14 -2.49
C GLY A 20 -12.72 -4.84 -1.22
N ARG A 21 -11.74 -5.75 -1.34
CA ARG A 21 -11.14 -6.43 -0.18
C ARG A 21 -10.30 -5.47 0.65
N GLN A 22 -10.21 -5.80 1.94
CA GLN A 22 -9.41 -5.05 2.89
C GLN A 22 -8.12 -5.82 3.21
N TYR A 23 -7.02 -5.10 3.32
CA TYR A 23 -5.71 -5.65 3.69
C TYR A 23 -5.18 -4.88 4.89
N LEU A 24 -4.55 -5.59 5.81
CA LEU A 24 -3.67 -4.99 6.79
C LEU A 24 -2.31 -4.77 6.14
N VAL A 25 -1.76 -3.57 6.27
CA VAL A 25 -0.50 -3.16 5.67
C VAL A 25 0.36 -2.50 6.75
N LYS A 26 1.63 -2.86 6.79
CA LYS A 26 2.64 -2.27 7.66
C LYS A 26 3.95 -2.04 6.89
N CYS A 27 4.63 -0.95 7.21
CA CYS A 27 5.95 -0.65 6.67
C CYS A 27 7.02 -1.50 7.38
N ILE A 28 7.87 -2.18 6.62
CA ILE A 28 8.97 -3.00 7.16
C ILE A 28 10.35 -2.35 6.95
N SER A 29 10.53 -1.64 5.83
CA SER A 29 11.75 -0.87 5.56
C SER A 29 11.51 0.17 4.45
N GLY A 30 12.45 1.09 4.27
CA GLY A 30 12.49 2.03 3.15
C GLY A 30 13.94 2.28 2.70
N LEU A 31 14.10 3.15 1.71
CA LEU A 31 15.43 3.50 1.17
C LEU A 31 16.35 4.15 2.22
N VAL A 32 15.74 4.92 3.12
CA VAL A 32 16.41 5.67 4.19
C VAL A 32 16.18 4.99 5.53
N ARG A 33 17.07 5.25 6.48
CA ARG A 33 16.87 4.85 7.88
C ARG A 33 15.64 5.55 8.44
N ASP A 34 14.92 4.86 9.32
CA ASP A 34 13.73 5.36 10.03
C ASP A 34 12.59 5.83 9.10
N ALA A 35 12.52 5.24 7.90
CA ALA A 35 11.47 5.47 6.91
C ALA A 35 10.07 5.07 7.42
N CYS A 36 10.00 4.03 8.26
CA CYS A 36 8.76 3.43 8.72
C CYS A 36 8.34 3.97 10.09
N ASP A 37 7.03 4.15 10.28
CA ASP A 37 6.47 4.15 11.62
C ASP A 37 6.19 2.69 12.03
N HIS A 38 7.14 2.08 12.75
CA HIS A 38 7.12 0.65 13.08
C HIS A 38 5.95 0.21 13.98
N ASN A 39 5.25 1.17 14.61
CA ASN A 39 4.11 0.90 15.48
C ASN A 39 2.76 1.00 14.75
N GLN A 40 2.76 1.27 13.44
CA GLN A 40 1.55 1.46 12.67
C GLN A 40 1.27 0.29 11.74
N THR A 41 0.09 -0.30 11.91
CA THR A 41 -0.54 -1.19 10.93
C THR A 41 -1.86 -0.58 10.55
N ILE A 42 -2.09 -0.42 9.24
CA ILE A 42 -3.30 0.21 8.73
C ILE A 42 -4.11 -0.76 7.90
N GLN A 43 -5.42 -0.53 7.87
CA GLN A 43 -6.29 -1.19 6.93
C GLN A 43 -6.43 -0.35 5.65
N VAL A 44 -6.23 -0.98 4.49
CA VAL A 44 -6.43 -0.37 3.17
C VAL A 44 -7.44 -1.17 2.37
N LYS A 45 -8.23 -0.49 1.53
CA LYS A 45 -9.15 -1.14 0.60
C LYS A 45 -8.53 -1.14 -0.80
N ILE A 46 -8.52 -2.29 -1.46
CA ILE A 46 -8.10 -2.37 -2.87
C ILE A 46 -9.24 -1.81 -3.73
N VAL A 47 -8.92 -0.87 -4.60
CA VAL A 47 -9.91 -0.19 -5.45
C VAL A 47 -9.56 -0.21 -6.93
N ASP A 48 -8.33 -0.61 -7.30
CA ASP A 48 -7.87 -0.52 -8.68
C ASP A 48 -6.66 -1.44 -8.97
N TYR A 49 -6.36 -1.61 -10.26
CA TYR A 49 -5.26 -2.39 -10.81
C TYR A 49 -4.11 -1.49 -11.30
N ILE A 50 -2.85 -1.84 -10.99
CA ILE A 50 -1.67 -1.04 -11.39
C ILE A 50 -1.55 -0.91 -12.91
N GLY A 51 -1.95 -1.90 -13.69
CA GLY A 51 -1.91 -1.77 -15.16
C GLY A 51 -2.97 -0.81 -15.74
N GLY A 52 -3.92 -0.33 -14.92
CA GLY A 52 -4.97 0.61 -15.33
C GLY A 52 -4.68 2.08 -15.03
N ILE A 53 -3.63 2.38 -14.26
CA ILE A 53 -3.33 3.76 -13.84
C ILE A 53 -2.42 4.48 -14.84
N SER A 54 -2.66 5.77 -15.05
CA SER A 54 -1.89 6.59 -16.00
C SER A 54 -0.54 7.07 -15.46
N SER A 55 -0.28 6.94 -14.16
CA SER A 55 0.96 7.36 -13.52
C SER A 55 1.85 6.14 -13.23
N PRO A 56 3.17 6.25 -13.45
CA PRO A 56 4.07 5.17 -13.06
C PRO A 56 4.10 5.00 -11.53
N PRO A 57 4.28 3.77 -11.02
CA PRO A 57 4.54 3.53 -9.60
C PRO A 57 5.88 4.17 -9.18
N SER A 58 6.06 4.41 -7.87
CA SER A 58 7.29 5.01 -7.34
C SER A 58 8.52 4.11 -7.41
N ALA A 59 8.34 2.80 -7.63
CA ALA A 59 9.42 1.84 -7.81
C ALA A 59 9.06 0.75 -8.84
N PHE A 60 10.08 0.17 -9.48
CA PHE A 60 9.92 -1.01 -10.32
C PHE A 60 9.40 -2.21 -9.50
N ASN A 61 8.62 -3.09 -10.13
CA ASN A 61 8.01 -4.25 -9.49
C ASN A 61 7.18 -3.91 -8.24
N THR A 62 6.52 -2.75 -8.24
CA THR A 62 5.64 -2.34 -7.14
C THR A 62 4.47 -3.30 -7.00
N THR A 63 4.32 -3.86 -5.81
CA THR A 63 3.20 -4.74 -5.43
C THR A 63 1.91 -3.98 -5.18
N MET A 64 2.00 -2.81 -4.53
CA MET A 64 0.84 -2.00 -4.14
C MET A 64 1.20 -0.52 -4.10
N ILE A 65 0.35 0.32 -4.69
CA ILE A 65 0.41 1.77 -4.59
C ILE A 65 -0.57 2.20 -3.50
N LEU A 66 -0.06 2.92 -2.51
CA LEU A 66 -0.84 3.46 -1.40
C LEU A 66 -1.28 4.89 -1.71
N SER A 67 -2.53 5.22 -1.42
CA SER A 67 -2.95 6.63 -1.35
C SER A 67 -2.08 7.43 -0.39
N ASN A 68 -1.91 8.74 -0.62
CA ASN A 68 -1.09 9.62 0.24
C ASN A 68 -1.43 9.50 1.74
N ILE A 69 -2.70 9.30 2.07
CA ILE A 69 -3.17 9.13 3.45
C ILE A 69 -2.71 7.81 4.04
N ALA A 70 -2.80 6.72 3.26
CA ALA A 70 -2.34 5.40 3.68
C ALA A 70 -0.81 5.40 3.83
N PHE A 71 -0.09 5.90 2.82
CA PHE A 71 1.36 6.01 2.86
C PHE A 71 1.85 6.83 4.06
N GLY A 72 1.29 8.01 4.27
CA GLY A 72 1.66 8.88 5.40
C GLY A 72 1.24 8.38 6.78
N SER A 73 0.40 7.34 6.85
CA SER A 73 0.03 6.73 8.14
C SER A 73 1.04 5.68 8.62
N ILE A 74 1.90 5.15 7.74
CA ILE A 74 2.88 4.10 8.07
C ILE A 74 4.32 4.51 7.79
N THR A 75 4.53 5.75 7.34
CA THR A 75 5.86 6.29 7.00
C THR A 75 6.14 7.56 7.77
N ASN A 76 7.41 7.78 8.04
CA ASN A 76 7.91 9.09 8.40
C ASN A 76 8.10 9.90 7.10
N LEU A 77 7.07 10.70 6.76
CA LEU A 77 6.86 11.35 5.47
C LEU A 77 8.03 12.21 4.96
N ALA A 78 8.94 12.63 5.83
CA ALA A 78 10.01 13.55 5.48
C ALA A 78 11.07 12.95 4.52
N THR A 79 11.13 11.62 4.37
CA THR A 79 12.34 10.99 3.79
C THR A 79 12.08 9.84 2.81
N SER A 80 10.84 9.38 2.62
CA SER A 80 10.56 8.14 1.90
C SER A 80 9.75 8.34 0.61
N LEU A 81 10.32 7.95 -0.53
CA LEU A 81 9.65 7.92 -1.85
C LEU A 81 9.03 6.55 -2.16
N SER A 82 9.58 5.48 -1.59
CA SER A 82 9.11 4.11 -1.70
C SER A 82 9.46 3.34 -0.42
N ILE A 83 8.65 2.33 -0.10
CA ILE A 83 8.82 1.48 1.08
C ILE A 83 8.58 0.03 0.72
N ASN A 84 9.18 -0.86 1.49
CA ASN A 84 8.82 -2.27 1.52
C ASN A 84 7.74 -2.45 2.58
N ILE A 85 6.72 -3.24 2.25
CA ILE A 85 5.58 -3.49 3.12
C ILE A 85 5.40 -4.98 3.39
N GLU A 86 4.91 -5.30 4.57
CA GLU A 86 4.18 -6.55 4.81
C GLU A 86 2.69 -6.28 4.59
N TYR A 87 1.98 -7.26 4.02
CA TYR A 87 0.55 -7.16 3.79
C TYR A 87 -0.13 -8.51 3.96
N GLN A 88 -1.36 -8.49 4.48
CA GLN A 88 -2.17 -9.68 4.67
C GLN A 88 -3.65 -9.35 4.48
N LEU A 89 -4.41 -10.32 3.96
CA LEU A 89 -5.86 -10.17 3.81
C LEU A 89 -6.48 -9.96 5.20
N SER A 90 -7.28 -8.91 5.33
CA SER A 90 -8.00 -8.62 6.56
C SER A 90 -9.24 -9.52 6.62
N SER A 91 -9.08 -10.72 7.16
CA SER A 91 -10.20 -11.51 7.65
C SER A 91 -10.76 -10.79 8.88
N LYS A 92 -12.05 -10.45 8.88
CA LYS A 92 -12.72 -10.05 10.13
C LYS A 92 -12.44 -11.15 11.16
N ILE A 93 -11.82 -10.78 12.28
CA ILE A 93 -11.87 -11.58 13.51
C ILE A 93 -13.30 -11.54 14.03
#